data_AF-A0A2N1UUJ8-F1
#
_entry.id   AF-A0A2N1UUJ8-F1
#
_cell.length_a   1.000
_cell.length_b   1.000
_cell.length_c   1.000
_cell.angle_alpha   90.00
_cell.angle_beta   90.00
_cell.angle_gamma   90.00
#
_symmetry.space_group_name_H-M   'P 1'
#
loop_
_entity.id
_entity.type
_entity.pdbx_description
1 polymer ?
#
loop_
_entity_poly.entity_id
_entity_poly.type
_entity_poly.pdbx_seq_one_letter_code
_entity_poly.pdbx_strand_id
1 'polypeptide(L)'
;MLEFLNKNQVMVGVCLQINTGQVRVLTEQNKETNLSDRKILHVLDQRMPGSASRLDKVETMKQWSTRCVSHGLEVDLATLWEVLEGETEVQRIQDLAEMCFSQSGDLERSALLRALVEDRIYFERKGEEGFAPRSRDKVQMVIEQQARESQRKQARAAAAEWIRANLVLKQPTPLPPAAESFVPALQEVAVRQQQSSQYPQVSQLLQEAGATGRSEELCLQLLIRSGIWDEDINLHLLEYDVPRQFSRDLLNQVESLTIDLEQMLP
;
A
#
# COMPACT_ATOMS: atom_id res chain seq x y z
N MET A 1 -28.27 15.88 10.51
CA MET A 1 -26.79 15.91 10.38
C MET A 1 -26.47 15.47 8.96
N LEU A 2 -25.23 15.50 8.51
CA LEU A 2 -24.87 14.95 7.21
C LEU A 2 -23.51 14.27 7.26
N GLU A 3 -23.31 13.32 6.35
CA GLU A 3 -22.04 12.66 6.11
C GLU A 3 -21.54 13.01 4.72
N PHE A 4 -20.23 13.21 4.61
CA PHE A 4 -19.60 13.64 3.37
C PHE A 4 -18.20 13.04 3.22
N LEU A 5 -17.71 12.99 1.98
CA LEU A 5 -16.36 12.50 1.71
C LEU A 5 -15.33 13.61 1.90
N ASN A 6 -14.31 13.35 2.72
CA ASN A 6 -13.12 14.19 2.83
C ASN A 6 -11.86 13.32 2.82
N LYS A 7 -10.93 13.59 1.89
CA LYS A 7 -9.67 12.83 1.74
C LYS A 7 -9.86 11.31 1.84
N ASN A 8 -10.83 10.76 1.10
CA ASN A 8 -11.15 9.33 1.09
C ASN A 8 -11.69 8.76 2.42
N GLN A 9 -12.15 9.59 3.34
CA GLN A 9 -12.80 9.19 4.59
C GLN A 9 -14.19 9.80 4.68
N VAL A 10 -15.13 9.06 5.26
CA VAL A 10 -16.45 9.57 5.61
C VAL A 10 -16.30 10.41 6.87
N MET A 11 -16.73 11.67 6.82
CA MET A 11 -16.77 12.56 7.98
C MET A 11 -18.19 13.04 8.24
N VAL A 12 -18.44 13.37 9.51
CA VAL A 12 -19.75 13.87 9.96
C VAL A 12 -19.72 15.38 10.07
N GLY A 13 -20.84 16.00 9.68
CA GLY A 13 -21.04 17.44 9.70
C GLY A 13 -22.44 17.87 10.11
N VAL A 14 -22.55 19.09 10.61
CA VAL A 14 -23.81 19.80 10.81
C VAL A 14 -23.89 20.95 9.82
N CYS A 15 -24.95 20.98 9.02
CA CYS A 15 -25.26 22.10 8.15
C CYS A 15 -25.54 23.36 8.98
N LEU A 16 -24.80 24.44 8.71
CA LEU A 16 -25.00 25.75 9.30
C LEU A 16 -25.80 26.67 8.37
N GLN A 17 -25.54 26.59 7.07
CA GLN A 17 -26.17 27.43 6.06
C GLN A 17 -26.19 26.69 4.71
N ILE A 18 -27.30 26.82 3.98
CA ILE A 18 -27.47 26.28 2.62
C ILE A 18 -27.40 27.47 1.65
N ASN A 19 -26.48 27.39 0.69
CA ASN A 19 -26.38 28.30 -0.43
C ASN A 19 -26.62 27.51 -1.74
N THR A 20 -26.78 28.19 -2.87
CA THR A 20 -26.97 27.52 -4.16
C THR A 20 -25.74 26.71 -4.55
N GLY A 21 -25.85 25.37 -4.52
CA GLY A 21 -24.80 24.43 -4.91
C GLY A 21 -23.67 24.25 -3.88
N GLN A 22 -23.77 24.88 -2.71
CA GLN A 22 -22.83 24.73 -1.61
C GLN A 22 -23.51 24.78 -0.24
N VAL A 23 -23.04 23.94 0.69
CA VAL A 23 -23.46 23.93 2.09
C VAL A 23 -22.28 24.32 2.98
N ARG A 24 -22.49 25.30 3.87
CA ARG A 24 -21.55 25.60 4.96
C ARG A 24 -21.78 24.62 6.09
N VAL A 25 -20.74 23.88 6.46
CA VAL A 25 -20.82 22.77 7.41
C VAL A 25 -19.81 22.95 8.53
N LEU A 26 -20.25 22.72 9.77
CA LEU A 26 -19.39 22.48 10.92
C LEU A 26 -19.03 21.00 10.97
N THR A 27 -17.75 20.66 10.98
CA THR A 27 -17.28 19.27 11.01
C THR A 27 -17.03 18.77 12.42
N GLU A 28 -16.98 17.44 12.60
CA GLU A 28 -16.58 16.77 13.85
C GLU A 28 -15.17 17.15 14.34
N GLN A 29 -14.35 17.74 13.47
CA GLN A 29 -13.02 18.27 13.80
C GLN A 29 -13.06 19.72 14.29
N ASN A 30 -14.26 20.24 14.60
CA ASN A 30 -14.47 21.62 15.02
C ASN A 30 -14.02 22.68 13.98
N LYS A 31 -14.09 22.33 12.68
CA LYS A 31 -13.76 23.25 11.58
C LYS A 31 -15.01 23.58 10.78
N GLU A 32 -15.08 24.80 10.28
CA GLU A 32 -16.12 25.17 9.31
C GLU A 32 -15.57 25.10 7.91
N THR A 33 -16.34 24.54 7.00
CA THR A 33 -15.96 24.38 5.60
C THR A 33 -17.17 24.52 4.68
N ASN A 34 -16.93 24.98 3.46
CA ASN A 34 -17.94 24.99 2.41
C ASN A 34 -17.79 23.70 1.60
N LEU A 35 -18.84 22.89 1.58
CA LEU A 35 -18.93 21.68 0.79
C LEU A 35 -19.78 21.96 -0.44
N SER A 36 -19.38 21.43 -1.59
CA SER A 36 -20.31 21.28 -2.69
C SER A 36 -21.33 20.21 -2.31
N ASP A 37 -22.59 20.42 -2.68
CA ASP A 37 -23.69 19.48 -2.41
C ASP A 37 -23.34 18.06 -2.91
N ARG A 38 -22.54 17.97 -3.98
CA ARG A 38 -22.02 16.71 -4.56
C ARG A 38 -21.14 15.86 -3.65
N LYS A 39 -20.61 16.45 -2.58
CA LYS A 39 -19.77 15.73 -1.62
C LYS A 39 -20.57 15.10 -0.49
N ILE A 40 -21.85 15.46 -0.35
CA ILE A 40 -22.75 14.90 0.64
C ILE A 40 -23.12 13.48 0.19
N LEU A 41 -22.93 12.53 1.10
CA LEU A 41 -23.14 11.11 0.86
C LEU A 41 -24.45 10.62 1.47
N HIS A 42 -24.75 11.10 2.67
CA HIS A 42 -25.93 10.71 3.43
C HIS A 42 -26.40 11.88 4.28
N VAL A 43 -27.70 12.14 4.32
CA VAL A 43 -28.31 13.14 5.20
C VAL A 43 -29.05 12.38 6.29
N LEU A 44 -28.61 12.59 7.53
CA LEU A 44 -29.16 11.90 8.69
C LEU A 44 -30.46 12.56 9.11
N ASP A 45 -31.43 11.71 9.48
CA ASP A 45 -32.72 12.10 10.05
C ASP A 45 -32.54 12.83 11.39
N GLN A 46 -31.46 12.52 12.13
CA GLN A 46 -31.11 13.22 13.36
C GLN A 46 -30.84 14.71 13.13
N ARG A 47 -31.75 15.56 13.63
CA ARG A 47 -31.59 17.02 13.60
C ARG A 47 -30.93 17.54 14.87
N MET A 48 -30.02 18.48 14.71
CA MET A 48 -29.39 19.17 15.85
C MET A 48 -30.17 20.43 16.21
N PRO A 49 -30.45 20.68 17.49
CA PRO A 49 -31.07 21.93 17.92
C PRO A 49 -30.23 23.13 17.48
N GLY A 50 -30.88 24.16 16.92
CA GLY A 50 -30.20 25.40 16.54
C GLY A 50 -29.50 26.07 17.72
N SER A 51 -30.12 25.98 18.91
CA SER A 51 -29.65 26.51 20.19
C SER A 51 -28.48 25.75 20.81
N ALA A 52 -28.12 24.55 20.32
CA ALA A 52 -27.00 23.78 20.86
C ALA A 52 -25.68 24.54 20.65
N SER A 53 -24.81 24.50 21.66
CA SER A 53 -23.51 25.16 21.57
C SER A 53 -22.65 24.50 20.48
N ARG A 54 -21.63 25.23 20.01
CA ARG A 54 -20.67 24.67 19.04
C ARG A 54 -20.00 23.40 19.58
N LEU A 55 -19.67 23.37 20.88
CA LEU A 55 -19.03 22.22 21.52
C LEU A 55 -19.98 21.02 21.56
N ASP A 56 -21.25 21.21 21.94
CA ASP A 56 -22.24 20.13 21.97
C ASP A 56 -22.47 19.53 20.59
N LYS A 57 -22.47 20.38 19.54
CA LYS A 57 -22.57 19.93 18.15
C LYS A 57 -21.41 19.03 17.76
N VAL A 58 -20.18 19.43 18.10
CA VAL A 58 -18.97 18.65 17.82
C VAL A 58 -18.96 17.33 18.58
N GLU A 59 -19.31 17.36 19.86
CA GLU A 59 -19.34 16.17 20.70
C GLU A 59 -20.36 15.14 20.20
N THR A 60 -21.56 15.60 19.83
CA THR A 60 -22.59 14.72 19.25
C THR A 60 -22.13 14.06 17.95
N MET A 61 -21.46 14.81 17.06
CA MET A 61 -20.92 14.26 15.81
C MET A 61 -19.84 13.22 16.06
N LYS A 62 -18.94 13.47 17.03
CA LYS A 62 -17.91 12.49 17.42
C LYS A 62 -18.53 11.23 18.00
N GLN A 63 -19.53 11.35 18.86
CA GLN A 63 -20.25 10.22 19.42
C GLN A 63 -20.94 9.40 18.32
N TRP A 64 -21.55 10.05 17.33
CA TRP A 64 -22.11 9.37 16.15
C TRP A 64 -21.04 8.61 15.37
N SER A 65 -19.92 9.27 15.06
CA SER A 65 -18.82 8.67 14.30
C SER A 65 -18.23 7.45 15.01
N THR A 66 -17.98 7.58 16.32
CA THR A 66 -17.54 6.47 17.18
C THR A 66 -18.58 5.35 17.20
N ARG A 67 -19.87 5.68 17.35
CA ARG A 67 -20.95 4.69 17.34
C ARG A 67 -20.98 3.90 16.04
N CYS A 68 -20.80 4.55 14.89
CA CYS A 68 -20.75 3.86 13.59
C CYS A 68 -19.59 2.88 13.51
N VAL A 69 -18.39 3.28 13.96
CA VAL A 69 -17.19 2.42 13.96
C VAL A 69 -17.34 1.28 14.98
N SER A 70 -17.82 1.57 16.19
CA SER A 70 -17.98 0.58 17.25
C SER A 70 -19.15 -0.37 17.02
N HIS A 71 -20.10 -0.02 16.16
CA HIS A 71 -21.28 -0.85 15.94
C HIS A 71 -20.93 -2.19 15.32
N GLY A 72 -19.75 -2.32 14.70
CA GLY A 72 -19.23 -3.61 14.23
C GLY A 72 -20.23 -4.36 13.35
N LEU A 73 -21.07 -3.63 12.60
CA LEU A 73 -21.89 -4.23 11.57
C LEU A 73 -20.92 -4.79 10.55
N GLU A 74 -20.71 -6.10 10.60
CA GLU A 74 -19.86 -6.83 9.70
C GLU A 74 -20.52 -6.78 8.33
N VAL A 75 -20.14 -5.76 7.56
CA VAL A 75 -20.61 -5.58 6.20
C VAL A 75 -19.77 -6.47 5.30
N ASP A 76 -20.32 -7.61 4.93
CA ASP A 76 -19.70 -8.46 3.91
C ASP A 76 -19.99 -7.90 2.50
N LEU A 77 -19.09 -7.03 2.05
CA LEU A 77 -19.16 -6.44 0.71
C LEU A 77 -18.93 -7.47 -0.39
N ALA A 78 -18.28 -8.60 -0.12
CA ALA A 78 -18.10 -9.66 -1.11
C ALA A 78 -19.44 -10.34 -1.38
N THR A 79 -20.15 -10.74 -0.32
CA THR A 79 -21.49 -11.32 -0.43
C THR A 79 -22.47 -10.35 -1.09
N LEU A 80 -22.48 -9.07 -0.69
CA LEU A 80 -23.33 -8.06 -1.33
C LEU A 80 -23.01 -7.91 -2.82
N TRP A 81 -21.73 -7.95 -3.18
CA TRP A 81 -21.29 -7.84 -4.56
C TRP A 81 -21.68 -9.06 -5.39
N GLU A 82 -21.59 -10.28 -4.86
CA GLU A 82 -22.01 -11.49 -5.58
C GLU A 82 -23.49 -11.46 -5.96
N VAL A 83 -24.34 -10.86 -5.12
CA VAL A 83 -25.78 -10.69 -5.41
C VAL A 83 -26.01 -9.71 -6.56
N LEU A 84 -25.17 -8.68 -6.68
CA LEU A 84 -25.29 -7.60 -7.66
C LEU A 84 -24.38 -7.80 -8.88
N GLU A 85 -23.55 -8.84 -8.89
CA GLU A 85 -22.59 -9.08 -9.95
C GLU A 85 -23.32 -9.34 -11.28
N GLY A 86 -23.04 -8.50 -12.28
CA GLY A 86 -23.72 -8.52 -13.57
C GLY A 86 -24.74 -7.39 -13.74
N GLU A 87 -25.13 -6.72 -12.66
CA GLU A 87 -25.80 -5.42 -12.74
C GLU A 87 -24.79 -4.32 -13.09
N THR A 88 -25.17 -3.42 -13.99
CA THR A 88 -24.36 -2.23 -14.33
C THR A 88 -24.93 -0.96 -13.72
N GLU A 89 -26.08 -1.07 -13.04
CA GLU A 89 -26.79 0.08 -12.49
C GLU A 89 -26.12 0.61 -11.23
N VAL A 90 -26.22 1.92 -11.04
CA VAL A 90 -25.70 2.59 -9.86
C VAL A 90 -26.74 2.45 -8.75
N GLN A 91 -26.32 1.85 -7.64
CA GLN A 91 -27.15 1.64 -6.46
C GLN A 91 -26.93 2.78 -5.46
N ARG A 92 -28.01 3.31 -4.89
CA ARG A 92 -27.88 4.30 -3.81
C ARG A 92 -27.57 3.60 -2.50
N ILE A 93 -27.03 4.36 -1.54
CA ILE A 93 -26.69 3.81 -0.22
C ILE A 93 -27.90 3.22 0.51
N GLN A 94 -29.09 3.79 0.29
CA GLN A 94 -30.34 3.29 0.87
C GLN A 94 -30.66 1.89 0.33
N ASP A 95 -30.63 1.72 -0.99
CA ASP A 95 -30.98 0.46 -1.65
C ASP A 95 -30.02 -0.66 -1.21
N LEU A 96 -28.70 -0.37 -1.19
CA LEU A 96 -27.70 -1.32 -0.71
C LEU A 96 -27.90 -1.68 0.77
N ALA A 97 -28.27 -0.72 1.61
CA ALA A 97 -28.51 -0.97 3.03
C ALA A 97 -29.75 -1.85 3.27
N GLU A 98 -30.79 -1.70 2.45
CA GLU A 98 -31.99 -2.55 2.51
C GLU A 98 -31.70 -4.01 2.12
N MET A 99 -30.66 -4.26 1.31
CA MET A 99 -30.20 -5.60 0.98
C MET A 99 -29.34 -6.22 2.09
N CYS A 100 -28.53 -5.41 2.78
CA CYS A 100 -27.62 -5.89 3.83
C CYS A 100 -28.28 -6.10 5.19
N PHE A 101 -29.31 -5.32 5.52
CA PHE A 101 -29.81 -5.23 6.89
C PHE A 101 -31.33 -5.37 6.96
N SER A 102 -31.81 -6.05 8.01
CA SER A 102 -33.26 -6.13 8.29
C SER A 102 -33.88 -4.77 8.66
N GLN A 103 -33.06 -3.80 9.07
CA GLN A 103 -33.42 -2.41 9.28
C GLN A 103 -32.35 -1.54 8.63
N SER A 104 -32.73 -0.59 7.78
CA SER A 104 -31.81 0.25 7.01
C SER A 104 -31.81 1.70 7.53
N GLY A 105 -31.67 1.88 8.85
CA GLY A 105 -31.66 3.21 9.48
C GLY A 105 -30.40 4.02 9.16
N ASP A 106 -30.31 5.21 9.75
CA ASP A 106 -29.12 6.07 9.57
C ASP A 106 -27.83 5.35 9.96
N LEU A 107 -27.86 4.55 11.00
CA LEU A 107 -26.69 3.87 11.54
C LEU A 107 -26.17 2.79 10.59
N GLU A 108 -27.07 1.98 10.04
CA GLU A 108 -26.75 0.91 9.09
C GLU A 108 -26.26 1.49 7.76
N ARG A 109 -26.92 2.54 7.25
CA ARG A 109 -26.47 3.27 6.06
C ARG A 109 -25.09 3.90 6.27
N SER A 110 -24.86 4.53 7.43
CA SER A 110 -23.58 5.12 7.80
C SER A 110 -22.46 4.08 7.95
N ALA A 111 -22.77 2.89 8.47
CA ALA A 111 -21.81 1.79 8.57
C ALA A 111 -21.43 1.23 7.20
N LEU A 112 -22.42 0.91 6.36
CA LEU A 112 -22.20 0.44 4.99
C LEU A 112 -21.44 1.47 4.14
N LEU A 113 -21.76 2.76 4.29
CA LEU A 113 -21.07 3.83 3.58
C LEU A 113 -19.57 3.88 3.93
N ARG A 114 -19.23 3.68 5.21
CA ARG A 114 -17.82 3.60 5.65
C ARG A 114 -17.13 2.39 5.03
N ALA A 115 -17.77 1.22 5.08
CA ALA A 115 -17.25 0.00 4.46
C ALA A 115 -16.98 0.19 2.95
N LEU A 116 -17.94 0.74 2.20
CA LEU A 116 -17.80 1.00 0.75
C LEU A 116 -16.72 2.04 0.39
N VAL A 117 -16.43 2.97 1.30
CA VAL A 117 -15.40 4.00 1.08
C VAL A 117 -14.01 3.46 1.41
N GLU A 118 -13.91 2.61 2.44
CA GLU A 118 -12.70 1.95 2.90
C GLU A 118 -12.28 0.81 1.98
N ASP A 119 -13.16 -0.17 1.73
CA ASP A 119 -12.94 -1.27 0.81
C ASP A 119 -13.43 -0.91 -0.59
N ARG A 120 -12.47 -0.77 -1.49
CA ARG A 120 -12.67 -0.41 -2.90
C ARG A 120 -12.33 -1.57 -3.82
N ILE A 121 -12.51 -2.80 -3.38
CA ILE A 121 -12.35 -4.00 -4.19
C ILE A 121 -13.63 -4.23 -5.01
N TYR A 122 -14.77 -4.32 -4.32
CA TYR A 122 -16.02 -4.78 -4.92
C TYR A 122 -16.85 -3.68 -5.58
N PHE A 123 -16.94 -2.50 -4.95
CA PHE A 123 -17.77 -1.41 -5.43
C PHE A 123 -16.95 -0.19 -5.84
N GLU A 124 -17.38 0.47 -6.91
CA GLU A 124 -16.85 1.76 -7.32
C GLU A 124 -17.87 2.87 -7.13
N ARG A 125 -17.41 4.02 -6.65
CA ARG A 125 -18.27 5.18 -6.46
C ARG A 125 -18.47 5.91 -7.78
N LYS A 126 -19.72 6.21 -8.13
CA LYS A 126 -20.14 6.99 -9.30
C LYS A 126 -20.62 8.40 -8.91
N GLY A 127 -19.76 9.15 -8.21
CA GLY A 127 -20.05 10.54 -7.83
C GLY A 127 -21.24 10.68 -6.87
N GLU A 128 -22.27 11.41 -7.30
CA GLU A 128 -23.53 11.63 -6.58
C GLU A 128 -24.55 10.50 -6.80
N GLU A 129 -24.37 9.71 -7.87
CA GLU A 129 -25.35 8.70 -8.28
C GLU A 129 -25.36 7.50 -7.30
N GLY A 130 -24.23 7.22 -6.65
CA GLY A 130 -24.09 6.15 -5.66
C GLY A 130 -22.88 5.25 -5.93
N PHE A 131 -23.11 3.94 -5.83
CA PHE A 131 -22.08 2.91 -5.97
C PHE A 131 -22.50 1.89 -7.02
N ALA A 132 -21.58 1.51 -7.89
CA ALA A 132 -21.78 0.45 -8.88
C ALA A 132 -20.92 -0.77 -8.49
N PRO A 133 -21.45 -2.00 -8.60
CA PRO A 133 -20.63 -3.20 -8.48
C PRO A 133 -19.60 -3.23 -9.60
N ARG A 134 -18.38 -3.66 -9.31
CA ARG A 134 -17.34 -3.86 -10.32
C ARG A 134 -17.57 -5.18 -11.06
N SER A 135 -17.04 -5.30 -12.28
CA SER A 135 -16.99 -6.59 -12.96
C SER A 135 -16.02 -7.56 -12.27
N ARG A 136 -16.24 -8.88 -12.45
CA ARG A 136 -15.34 -9.93 -11.96
C ARG A 136 -13.88 -9.69 -12.30
N ASP A 137 -13.61 -9.39 -13.57
CA ASP A 137 -12.26 -9.11 -14.07
C ASP A 137 -11.62 -7.94 -13.33
N LYS A 138 -12.41 -6.91 -13.04
CA LYS A 138 -11.92 -5.73 -12.32
C LYS A 138 -11.68 -6.01 -10.85
N VAL A 139 -12.55 -6.79 -10.19
CA VAL A 139 -12.35 -7.25 -8.82
C VAL A 139 -11.06 -8.06 -8.72
N GLN A 140 -10.88 -9.07 -9.59
CA GLN A 140 -9.67 -9.89 -9.63
C GLN A 140 -8.41 -9.05 -9.85
N MET A 141 -8.45 -8.11 -10.79
CA MET A 141 -7.34 -7.18 -11.05
C MET A 141 -6.99 -6.33 -9.82
N VAL A 142 -7.99 -5.82 -9.09
CA VAL A 142 -7.76 -5.03 -7.86
C VAL A 142 -7.19 -5.91 -6.74
N ILE A 143 -7.70 -7.13 -6.55
CA ILE A 143 -7.17 -8.09 -5.56
C ILE A 143 -5.70 -8.42 -5.85
N GLU A 144 -5.37 -8.75 -7.10
CA GLU A 144 -3.99 -9.03 -7.51
C GLU A 144 -3.07 -7.83 -7.31
N GLN A 145 -3.55 -6.64 -7.64
CA GLN A 145 -2.79 -5.41 -7.43
C GLN A 145 -2.52 -5.19 -5.94
N GLN A 146 -3.53 -5.30 -5.07
CA GLN A 146 -3.37 -5.16 -3.63
C GLN A 146 -2.44 -6.22 -3.04
N ALA A 147 -2.54 -7.47 -3.50
CA ALA A 147 -1.66 -8.56 -3.09
C ALA A 147 -0.19 -8.25 -3.46
N ARG A 148 0.06 -7.81 -4.70
CA ARG A 148 1.40 -7.40 -5.16
C ARG A 148 1.93 -6.20 -4.37
N GLU A 149 1.11 -5.20 -4.12
CA GLU A 149 1.49 -4.02 -3.32
C GLU A 149 1.80 -4.40 -1.86
N SER A 150 0.99 -5.28 -1.27
CA SER A 150 1.22 -5.82 0.08
C SER A 150 2.52 -6.61 0.15
N GLN A 151 2.75 -7.52 -0.80
CA GLN A 151 3.99 -8.29 -0.89
C GLN A 151 5.21 -7.37 -1.04
N ARG A 152 5.13 -6.33 -1.89
CA ARG A 152 6.19 -5.32 -2.04
C ARG A 152 6.45 -4.55 -0.74
N LYS A 153 5.41 -4.15 -0.02
CA LYS A 153 5.54 -3.47 1.28
C LYS A 153 6.19 -4.38 2.33
N GLN A 154 5.76 -5.64 2.41
CA GLN A 154 6.35 -6.63 3.33
C GLN A 154 7.80 -6.91 2.98
N ALA A 155 8.12 -7.10 1.70
CA ALA A 155 9.48 -7.29 1.21
C ALA A 155 10.38 -6.09 1.59
N ARG A 156 9.90 -4.86 1.37
CA ARG A 156 10.63 -3.64 1.74
C ARG A 156 10.82 -3.52 3.25
N ALA A 157 9.79 -3.81 4.05
CA ALA A 157 9.89 -3.78 5.50
C ALA A 157 10.87 -4.84 6.03
N ALA A 158 10.84 -6.06 5.48
CA ALA A 158 11.79 -7.11 5.81
C ALA A 158 13.22 -6.72 5.43
N ALA A 159 13.42 -6.09 4.26
CA ALA A 159 14.73 -5.58 3.86
C ALA A 159 15.23 -4.46 4.81
N ALA A 160 14.37 -3.51 5.17
CA ALA A 160 14.72 -2.44 6.11
C ALA A 160 15.11 -2.98 7.49
N GLU A 161 14.36 -3.96 8.02
CA GLU A 161 14.71 -4.56 9.32
C GLU A 161 15.99 -5.39 9.22
N TRP A 162 16.20 -6.12 8.12
CA TRP A 162 17.44 -6.85 7.88
C TRP A 162 18.67 -5.94 7.81
N ILE A 163 18.55 -4.79 7.14
CA ILE A 163 19.58 -3.74 7.11
C ILE A 163 19.83 -3.22 8.52
N ARG A 164 18.77 -2.88 9.25
CA ARG A 164 18.85 -2.34 10.61
C ARG A 164 19.55 -3.31 11.56
N ALA A 165 19.19 -4.59 11.52
CA ALA A 165 19.81 -5.63 12.34
C ALA A 165 21.32 -5.71 12.08
N ASN A 166 21.74 -5.80 10.82
CA ASN A 166 23.15 -5.99 10.47
C ASN A 166 24.01 -4.72 10.62
N LEU A 167 23.50 -3.55 10.24
CA LEU A 167 24.29 -2.32 10.16
C LEU A 167 24.16 -1.43 11.41
N VAL A 168 22.97 -1.36 12.00
CA VAL A 168 22.70 -0.46 13.14
C VAL A 168 22.86 -1.22 14.45
N LEU A 169 22.15 -2.34 14.60
CA LEU A 169 22.20 -3.16 15.82
C LEU A 169 23.44 -4.06 15.88
N LYS A 170 24.15 -4.21 14.75
CA LYS A 170 25.33 -5.09 14.61
C LYS A 170 25.06 -6.53 15.05
N GLN A 171 23.86 -7.00 14.78
CA GLN A 171 23.42 -8.38 14.99
C GLN A 171 23.44 -9.10 13.63
N PRO A 172 24.43 -9.99 13.39
CA PRO A 172 24.52 -10.72 12.13
C PRO A 172 23.25 -11.52 11.90
N THR A 173 22.49 -11.12 10.87
CA THR A 173 21.21 -11.74 10.51
C THR A 173 21.29 -12.14 9.04
N PRO A 174 21.04 -13.42 8.70
CA PRO A 174 21.04 -13.86 7.30
C PRO A 174 19.94 -13.18 6.50
N LEU A 175 20.05 -13.22 5.18
CA LEU A 175 19.04 -12.67 4.26
C LEU A 175 17.67 -13.34 4.47
N PRO A 176 16.61 -12.59 4.82
CA PRO A 176 15.27 -13.16 4.83
C PRO A 176 14.75 -13.36 3.39
N PRO A 177 14.00 -14.44 3.09
CA PRO A 177 13.48 -14.71 1.74
C PRO A 177 12.66 -13.54 1.15
N ALA A 178 11.91 -12.83 2.00
CA ALA A 178 11.13 -11.68 1.58
C ALA A 178 11.98 -10.50 1.06
N ALA A 179 13.25 -10.38 1.49
CA ALA A 179 14.16 -9.32 1.06
C ALA A 179 15.04 -9.70 -0.13
N GLU A 180 14.98 -10.94 -0.61
CA GLU A 180 15.88 -11.46 -1.66
C GLU A 180 15.84 -10.62 -2.94
N SER A 181 14.66 -10.11 -3.31
CA SER A 181 14.48 -9.21 -4.46
C SER A 181 15.29 -7.91 -4.40
N PHE A 182 15.77 -7.49 -3.22
CA PHE A 182 16.58 -6.28 -3.07
C PHE A 182 18.09 -6.54 -3.22
N VAL A 183 18.54 -7.79 -3.17
CA VAL A 183 19.97 -8.16 -3.25
C VAL A 183 20.63 -7.65 -4.54
N PRO A 184 20.05 -7.83 -5.74
CA PRO A 184 20.69 -7.35 -6.97
C PRO A 184 20.91 -5.83 -6.98
N ALA A 185 19.95 -5.07 -6.45
CA ALA A 185 20.08 -3.61 -6.37
C ALA A 185 21.17 -3.18 -5.38
N LEU A 186 21.27 -3.86 -4.23
CA LEU A 186 22.32 -3.63 -3.23
C LEU A 186 23.70 -3.96 -3.78
N GLN A 187 23.83 -5.08 -4.51
CA GLN A 187 25.07 -5.47 -5.19
C GLN A 187 25.46 -4.44 -6.24
N GLU A 188 24.51 -3.99 -7.06
CA GLU A 188 24.77 -2.98 -8.09
C GLU A 188 25.24 -1.66 -7.47
N VAL A 189 24.65 -1.22 -6.35
CA VAL A 189 25.09 -0.02 -5.64
C VAL A 189 26.45 -0.20 -4.97
N ALA A 190 26.74 -1.38 -4.41
CA ALA A 190 28.07 -1.66 -3.85
C ALA A 190 29.18 -1.63 -4.91
N VAL A 191 28.88 -2.06 -6.14
CA VAL A 191 29.86 -2.14 -7.24
C VAL A 191 29.95 -0.83 -8.02
N ARG A 192 28.81 -0.35 -8.55
CA ARG A 192 28.74 0.82 -9.45
C ARG A 192 28.54 2.15 -8.71
N GLN A 193 28.31 2.10 -7.41
CA GLN A 193 28.17 3.29 -6.55
C GLN A 193 27.11 4.25 -7.13
N GLN A 194 27.42 5.55 -7.24
CA GLN A 194 26.52 6.58 -7.75
C GLN A 194 26.14 6.41 -9.23
N GLN A 195 26.82 5.55 -9.99
CA GLN A 195 26.46 5.25 -11.38
C GLN A 195 25.32 4.24 -11.50
N SER A 196 24.93 3.59 -10.39
CA SER A 196 23.80 2.66 -10.36
C SER A 196 22.48 3.40 -10.55
N SER A 197 21.63 2.88 -11.45
CA SER A 197 20.24 3.35 -11.60
C SER A 197 19.40 3.14 -10.32
N GLN A 198 19.84 2.22 -9.45
CA GLN A 198 19.17 1.87 -8.19
C GLN A 198 19.66 2.70 -7.00
N TYR A 199 20.68 3.54 -7.17
CA TYR A 199 21.29 4.30 -6.07
C TYR A 199 20.27 5.13 -5.25
N PRO A 200 19.32 5.88 -5.86
CA PRO A 200 18.34 6.65 -5.08
C PRO A 200 17.42 5.76 -4.23
N GLN A 201 16.95 4.64 -4.79
CA GLN A 201 16.05 3.72 -4.11
C GLN A 201 16.74 3.02 -2.94
N VAL A 202 17.98 2.55 -3.14
CA VAL A 202 18.78 1.88 -2.11
C VAL A 202 19.17 2.86 -1.00
N SER A 203 19.60 4.07 -1.36
CA SER A 203 19.93 5.12 -0.38
C SER A 203 18.74 5.45 0.50
N GLN A 204 17.53 5.54 -0.07
CA GLN A 204 16.31 5.76 0.71
C GLN A 204 16.03 4.59 1.66
N LEU A 205 16.16 3.34 1.20
CA LEU A 205 15.95 2.15 2.02
C LEU A 205 16.94 2.07 3.20
N LEU A 206 18.21 2.41 2.97
CA LEU A 206 19.23 2.48 4.02
C LEU A 206 18.90 3.55 5.07
N GLN A 207 18.43 4.72 4.62
CA GLN A 207 17.99 5.81 5.52
C GLN A 207 16.76 5.41 6.33
N GLU A 208 15.77 4.76 5.71
CA GLU A 208 14.58 4.21 6.38
C GLU A 208 14.97 3.22 7.49
N ALA A 209 16.02 2.42 7.27
CA ALA A 209 16.57 1.50 8.26
C ALA A 209 17.42 2.19 9.35
N GLY A 210 17.67 3.49 9.24
CA GLY A 210 18.50 4.26 10.17
C GLY A 210 20.01 4.08 10.00
N ALA A 211 20.46 3.51 8.87
CA ALA A 211 21.88 3.38 8.57
C ALA A 211 22.47 4.73 8.13
N THR A 212 23.65 5.07 8.65
CA THR A 212 24.35 6.32 8.34
C THR A 212 25.72 6.02 7.73
N GLY A 213 26.08 6.73 6.67
CA GLY A 213 27.32 6.50 5.92
C GLY A 213 27.09 6.59 4.42
N ARG A 214 28.11 6.20 3.64
CA ARG A 214 28.01 6.10 2.19
C ARG A 214 27.24 4.85 1.78
N SER A 215 26.32 4.97 0.83
CA SER A 215 25.40 3.88 0.49
C SER A 215 26.14 2.64 -0.02
N GLU A 216 27.18 2.85 -0.83
CA GLU A 216 28.06 1.80 -1.37
C GLU A 216 28.80 1.02 -0.27
N GLU A 217 29.36 1.72 0.72
CA GLU A 217 30.07 1.10 1.85
C GLU A 217 29.10 0.32 2.75
N LEU A 218 27.91 0.88 2.99
CA LEU A 218 26.87 0.22 3.78
C LEU A 218 26.35 -1.04 3.08
N CYS A 219 26.17 -1.00 1.75
CA CYS A 219 25.77 -2.17 0.97
C CYS A 219 26.84 -3.26 1.03
N LEU A 220 28.11 -2.91 0.83
CA LEU A 220 29.22 -3.85 0.95
C LEU A 220 29.25 -4.52 2.32
N GLN A 221 29.20 -3.72 3.39
CA GLN A 221 29.21 -4.23 4.76
C GLN A 221 28.01 -5.14 5.05
N LEU A 222 26.83 -4.81 4.52
CA LEU A 222 25.62 -5.62 4.69
C LEU A 222 25.76 -6.97 3.99
N LEU A 223 26.23 -6.98 2.74
CA LEU A 223 26.39 -8.20 1.94
C LEU A 223 27.42 -9.14 2.58
N ILE A 224 28.49 -8.59 3.17
CA ILE A 224 29.47 -9.38 3.93
C ILE A 224 28.89 -9.90 5.25
N ARG A 225 28.32 -9.02 6.09
CA ARG A 225 27.79 -9.41 7.41
C ARG A 225 26.65 -10.42 7.36
N SER A 226 25.88 -10.39 6.28
CA SER A 226 24.79 -11.34 6.03
C SER A 226 25.24 -12.65 5.40
N GLY A 227 26.53 -12.79 5.06
CA GLY A 227 27.09 -13.98 4.43
C GLY A 227 26.75 -14.14 2.94
N ILE A 228 26.31 -13.08 2.26
CA ILE A 228 26.06 -13.10 0.81
C ILE A 228 27.37 -12.98 0.03
N TRP A 229 28.29 -12.16 0.54
CA TRP A 229 29.63 -11.97 -0.01
C TRP A 229 30.68 -12.38 1.03
N ASP A 230 31.80 -12.92 0.54
CA ASP A 230 32.98 -13.15 1.36
C ASP A 230 33.72 -11.84 1.65
N GLU A 231 34.48 -11.80 2.75
CA GLU A 231 35.28 -10.63 3.15
C GLU A 231 36.34 -10.25 2.08
N ASP A 232 36.82 -11.22 1.31
CA ASP A 232 37.86 -11.06 0.27
C ASP A 232 37.30 -10.76 -1.13
N ILE A 233 36.06 -10.27 -1.23
CA ILE A 233 35.45 -10.07 -2.55
C ILE A 233 36.16 -8.98 -3.37
N ASN A 234 36.59 -9.35 -4.58
CA ASN A 234 37.19 -8.39 -5.51
C ASN A 234 36.09 -7.63 -6.27
N LEU A 235 35.79 -6.41 -5.81
CA LEU A 235 34.75 -5.55 -6.37
C LEU A 235 35.03 -5.14 -7.83
N HIS A 236 36.29 -5.01 -8.23
CA HIS A 236 36.64 -4.68 -9.61
C HIS A 236 36.29 -5.81 -10.59
N LEU A 237 36.39 -7.08 -10.20
CA LEU A 237 35.96 -8.20 -11.06
C LEU A 237 34.44 -8.22 -11.30
N LEU A 238 33.66 -7.70 -10.35
CA LEU A 238 32.21 -7.54 -10.47
C LEU A 238 31.81 -6.37 -11.37
N GLU A 239 32.61 -5.30 -11.40
CA GLU A 239 32.35 -4.09 -12.18
C GLU A 239 32.45 -4.34 -13.70
N TYR A 240 33.37 -5.22 -14.11
CA TYR A 240 33.63 -5.54 -15.53
C TYR A 240 32.83 -6.74 -16.06
N ASP A 241 31.86 -7.26 -15.30
CA ASP A 241 31.04 -8.44 -15.66
C ASP A 241 31.88 -9.62 -16.17
N VAL A 242 33.08 -9.79 -15.58
CA VAL A 242 34.06 -10.77 -16.04
C VAL A 242 33.46 -12.16 -15.81
N PRO A 243 33.31 -13.00 -16.85
CA PRO A 243 32.78 -14.34 -16.70
C PRO A 243 33.59 -15.10 -15.65
N ARG A 244 32.94 -15.46 -14.54
CA ARG A 244 33.57 -16.23 -13.46
C ARG A 244 33.77 -17.70 -13.80
N GLN A 245 33.27 -18.13 -14.97
CA GLN A 245 33.44 -19.46 -15.53
C GLN A 245 34.04 -19.31 -16.92
N PHE A 246 35.05 -20.13 -17.23
CA PHE A 246 35.55 -20.26 -18.59
C PHE A 246 34.41 -20.74 -19.49
N SER A 247 34.30 -20.15 -20.69
CA SER A 247 33.29 -20.63 -21.65
C SER A 247 33.57 -22.08 -22.01
N ARG A 248 32.52 -22.84 -22.33
CA ARG A 248 32.65 -24.24 -22.77
C ARG A 248 33.59 -24.37 -23.97
N ASP A 249 33.60 -23.39 -24.86
CA ASP A 249 34.49 -23.38 -26.03
C ASP A 249 35.96 -23.28 -25.63
N LEU A 250 36.26 -22.51 -24.57
CA LEU A 250 37.62 -22.34 -24.06
C LEU A 250 38.09 -23.60 -23.31
N LEU A 251 37.20 -24.24 -22.55
CA LEU A 251 37.47 -25.54 -21.92
C LEU A 251 37.73 -26.64 -22.97
N ASN A 252 36.92 -26.68 -24.03
CA ASN A 252 37.11 -27.63 -25.14
C ASN A 252 38.42 -27.39 -25.90
N GLN A 253 38.83 -26.12 -26.08
CA GLN A 253 40.12 -25.79 -26.69
C GLN A 253 41.30 -26.25 -25.81
N VAL A 254 41.22 -26.04 -24.50
CA VAL A 254 42.25 -26.53 -23.56
C VAL A 254 42.33 -28.05 -23.61
N GLU A 255 41.19 -28.75 -23.65
CA GLU A 255 41.16 -30.22 -23.75
C GLU A 255 41.82 -30.71 -25.06
N SER A 256 41.56 -30.04 -26.19
CA SER A 256 42.23 -30.36 -27.47
C SER A 256 43.74 -30.12 -27.46
N LEU A 257 44.20 -29.05 -26.80
CA LEU A 257 45.64 -28.75 -26.67
C LEU A 257 46.35 -29.71 -25.71
N THR A 258 45.63 -30.25 -24.72
CA THR A 258 46.16 -31.23 -23.77
C THR A 258 46.37 -32.59 -24.46
N ILE A 259 45.44 -32.98 -25.35
CA ILE A 259 45.54 -34.18 -26.18
C ILE A 259 46.72 -34.09 -27.17
N ASP A 260 46.94 -32.92 -27.78
CA ASP A 260 48.07 -32.71 -28.70
C ASP A 260 49.44 -32.74 -28.00
N LEU A 261 49.52 -32.25 -26.75
CA LEU A 261 50.74 -32.30 -25.95
C LEU A 261 51.11 -33.72 -25.50
N GLU A 262 50.13 -34.56 -25.17
CA GLU A 262 50.35 -35.97 -24.84
C GLU A 262 50.78 -36.81 -26.05
N GLN A 263 50.36 -36.44 -27.27
CA GLN A 263 50.80 -37.08 -28.52
C GLN A 263 52.16 -36.61 -29.03
N MET A 264 52.71 -35.52 -28.47
CA MET A 264 54.03 -34.98 -28.82
C MET A 264 55.16 -35.36 -27.85
N LEU A 265 54.86 -36.09 -26.77
CA LEU A 265 55.88 -36.69 -25.90
C LEU A 265 56.29 -38.07 -26.47
N PRO A 266 57.59 -38.29 -26.76
CA PRO A 266 58.09 -39.50 -27.42
C PRO A 266 58.04 -40.77 -26.53
#